data_AF-A0A9E3UZ62-F1
#
_entry.id   AF-A0A9E3UZ62-F1
#
_cell.length_a   1.000
_cell.length_b   1.000
_cell.length_c   1.000
_cell.angle_alpha   90.00
_cell.angle_beta   90.00
_cell.angle_gamma   90.00
#
_symmetry.space_group_name_H-M   'P 1'
#
loop_
_entity.id
_entity.type
_entity.pdbx_description
1 polymer ?
#
loop_
_entity_poly.entity_id
_entity_poly.type
_entity_poly.pdbx_seq_one_letter_code
_entity_poly.pdbx_strand_id
1 'polypeptide(L)'
;MANPDFERALRCARHFRSLGYNPLPSKMDVKGPALGTYAEFWEAPLPDSVFEDWRTGNIQLMCGCRWRLGVVDCDGPEAIATFEAMATERGALPPTWVSQTGGGGLHVYFGLPEFLDELPSKRLWGLWDPWLGDWVKHREIRLLADKSLVIAPPSIHVKTNVRYEFRVGSSPREIPRPAMIPDWILRLPEVVRPKCVRDDPPVRLARTHTSPSGLRYRREDVLAAIPDKLAVARSWGLKVASRHENAAGFVRCHSVLREHDETASASFKPSDGFYSEKGEGVTLSLFDLGALIGGYSSWQECRDALGDQFRARPADAAG
;
A
#
# COMPACT_ATOMS: atom_id res chain seq x y z
N MET A 1 22.25 37.36 2.32
CA MET A 1 21.43 37.63 1.12
C MET A 1 20.18 36.78 1.22
N ALA A 2 19.00 37.34 0.91
CA ALA A 2 17.78 36.55 0.84
C ALA A 2 17.90 35.50 -0.27
N ASN A 3 17.48 34.27 -0.01
CA ASN A 3 17.52 33.20 -1.00
C ASN A 3 16.45 33.50 -2.09
N PRO A 4 16.83 33.66 -3.37
CA PRO A 4 15.88 34.04 -4.42
C PRO A 4 14.76 33.01 -4.63
N ASP A 5 15.02 31.73 -4.33
CA ASP A 5 13.97 30.70 -4.39
C ASP A 5 12.92 30.91 -3.28
N PHE A 6 13.31 31.42 -2.10
CA PHE A 6 12.37 31.69 -1.01
C PHE A 6 11.42 32.83 -1.39
N GLU A 7 11.96 33.90 -1.96
CA GLU A 7 11.15 35.03 -2.44
C GLU A 7 10.21 34.61 -3.58
N ARG A 8 10.72 33.79 -4.51
CA ARG A 8 9.90 33.26 -5.62
C ARG A 8 8.77 32.39 -5.09
N ALA A 9 9.06 31.48 -4.17
CA ALA A 9 8.08 30.62 -3.55
C ALA A 9 7.04 31.43 -2.75
N LEU A 10 7.48 32.40 -1.94
CA LEU A 10 6.58 33.27 -1.18
C LEU A 10 5.63 34.07 -2.10
N ARG A 11 6.12 34.62 -3.22
CA ARG A 11 5.26 35.30 -4.20
C ARG A 11 4.22 34.36 -4.80
N CYS A 12 4.61 33.15 -5.17
CA CYS A 12 3.68 32.14 -5.69
C CYS A 12 2.67 31.68 -4.62
N ALA A 13 3.10 31.47 -3.37
CA ALA A 13 2.22 31.13 -2.26
C ALA A 13 1.18 32.23 -2.02
N ARG A 14 1.61 33.50 -1.95
CA ARG A 14 0.67 34.63 -1.83
C ARG A 14 -0.31 34.68 -3.00
N HIS A 15 0.14 34.37 -4.21
CA HIS A 15 -0.75 34.30 -5.37
C HIS A 15 -1.79 33.17 -5.24
N PHE A 16 -1.39 31.94 -4.89
CA PHE A 16 -2.34 30.86 -4.62
C PHE A 16 -3.35 31.23 -3.53
N ARG A 17 -2.88 31.89 -2.45
CA ARG A 17 -3.75 32.37 -1.38
C ARG A 17 -4.76 33.41 -1.86
N SER A 18 -4.34 34.33 -2.73
CA SER A 18 -5.25 35.32 -3.34
C SER A 18 -6.34 34.69 -4.22
N LEU A 19 -6.11 33.47 -4.72
CA LEU A 19 -7.08 32.70 -5.50
C LEU A 19 -8.02 31.86 -4.63
N GLY A 20 -7.81 31.81 -3.31
CA GLY A 20 -8.63 31.08 -2.34
C GLY A 20 -8.07 29.72 -1.91
N TYR A 21 -6.84 29.37 -2.32
CA TYR A 21 -6.18 28.12 -1.91
C TYR A 21 -5.39 28.27 -0.61
N ASN A 22 -5.04 27.15 0.03
CA ASN A 22 -4.21 27.14 1.24
C ASN A 22 -2.80 26.59 0.96
N PRO A 23 -1.82 27.47 0.67
CA PRO A 23 -0.44 27.07 0.43
C PRO A 23 0.33 26.94 1.74
N LEU A 24 1.09 25.86 1.88
CA LEU A 24 1.95 25.56 3.01
C LEU A 24 3.41 25.63 2.60
N PRO A 25 4.30 26.10 3.49
CA PRO A 25 5.74 25.95 3.28
C PRO A 25 6.08 24.47 3.31
N SER A 26 6.86 24.00 2.33
CA SER A 26 7.31 22.61 2.25
C SER A 26 8.80 22.52 2.56
N LYS A 27 9.22 21.40 3.11
CA LYS A 27 10.64 21.08 3.29
C LYS A 27 11.34 20.94 1.93
N MET A 28 12.65 21.17 1.92
CA MET A 28 13.50 21.13 0.72
C MET A 28 14.32 19.83 0.62
N ASP A 29 14.41 19.08 1.70
CA ASP A 29 15.14 17.82 1.84
C ASP A 29 14.23 16.59 1.78
N VAL A 30 12.97 16.74 2.19
CA VAL A 30 11.95 15.69 2.15
C VAL A 30 10.63 16.24 1.60
N LYS A 31 9.83 15.39 0.95
CA LYS A 31 8.47 15.75 0.53
C LYS A 31 7.57 15.83 1.76
N GLY A 32 7.27 17.04 2.24
CA GLY A 32 6.31 17.27 3.31
C GLY A 32 6.36 18.70 3.88
N PRO A 33 5.37 19.13 4.67
CA PRO A 33 5.30 20.49 5.20
C PRO A 33 6.49 20.82 6.10
N ALA A 34 6.94 22.07 6.04
CA ALA A 34 7.96 22.62 6.94
C ALA A 34 7.41 22.99 8.33
N LEU A 35 6.10 22.83 8.53
CA LEU A 35 5.41 23.06 9.80
C LEU A 35 5.52 21.83 10.69
N GLY A 36 5.63 22.03 12.01
CA GLY A 36 5.64 20.95 12.99
C GLY A 36 4.32 20.18 13.04
N THR A 37 3.19 20.90 12.90
CA THR A 37 1.86 20.33 12.70
C THR A 37 1.11 21.16 11.65
N TYR A 38 0.16 20.55 10.94
CA TYR A 38 -0.62 21.23 9.90
C TYR A 38 -2.07 20.74 9.79
N ALA A 39 -2.50 19.87 10.70
CA ALA A 39 -3.83 19.24 10.63
C ALA A 39 -4.97 20.26 10.81
N GLU A 40 -4.79 21.29 11.63
CA GLU A 40 -5.77 22.37 11.80
C GLU A 40 -6.03 23.15 10.50
N PHE A 41 -5.01 23.23 9.63
CA PHE A 41 -5.12 23.96 8.38
C PHE A 41 -5.93 23.20 7.33
N TRP A 42 -6.36 21.96 7.60
CA TRP A 42 -7.38 21.33 6.78
C TRP A 42 -8.69 22.12 6.78
N GLU A 43 -9.01 22.79 7.89
CA GLU A 43 -10.28 23.53 8.06
C GLU A 43 -10.09 25.05 8.06
N ALA A 44 -8.89 25.51 8.42
CA ALA A 44 -8.56 26.93 8.57
C ALA A 44 -7.45 27.39 7.60
N PRO A 45 -7.48 28.65 7.13
CA PRO A 45 -6.39 29.20 6.33
C PRO A 45 -5.11 29.31 7.16
N LEU A 46 -3.97 29.14 6.50
CA LEU A 46 -2.67 29.34 7.13
C LEU A 46 -2.52 30.81 7.56
N PRO A 47 -2.06 31.10 8.81
CA PRO A 47 -2.00 32.46 9.33
C PRO A 47 -0.91 33.31 8.65
N ASP A 48 -1.11 34.63 8.64
CA ASP A 48 -0.21 35.60 7.98
C ASP A 48 1.23 35.56 8.51
N SER A 49 1.39 35.30 9.81
CA SER A 49 2.70 35.17 10.45
C SER A 49 3.60 34.13 9.79
N VAL A 50 3.04 33.06 9.23
CA VAL A 50 3.81 32.04 8.50
C VAL A 50 4.35 32.57 7.16
N PHE A 51 3.64 33.50 6.52
CA PHE A 51 4.10 34.14 5.29
C PHE A 51 5.16 35.23 5.54
N GLU A 52 5.18 35.82 6.74
CA GLU A 52 6.21 36.77 7.18
C GLU A 52 7.54 36.06 7.45
N ASP A 53 7.49 34.86 8.02
CA ASP A 53 8.66 34.02 8.30
C ASP A 53 8.87 32.90 7.26
N TRP A 54 8.52 33.15 6.00
CA TRP A 54 8.70 32.14 4.95
C TRP A 54 10.18 31.88 4.65
N ARG A 55 10.66 30.66 4.89
CA ARG A 55 12.08 30.25 4.74
C ARG A 55 12.27 28.98 3.91
N THR A 56 11.51 28.83 2.83
CA THR A 56 11.64 27.67 1.92
C THR A 56 11.37 28.02 0.47
N GLY A 57 12.03 27.30 -0.46
CA GLY A 57 11.76 27.37 -1.90
C GLY A 57 10.60 26.48 -2.36
N ASN A 58 10.04 25.65 -1.47
CA ASN A 58 9.00 24.67 -1.80
C ASN A 58 7.64 25.04 -1.22
N ILE A 59 6.59 24.75 -1.98
CA ILE A 59 5.18 25.00 -1.67
C ILE A 59 4.41 23.69 -1.81
N GLN A 60 3.57 23.40 -0.82
CA GLN A 60 2.48 22.45 -0.99
C GLN A 60 1.14 23.18 -1.01
N LEU A 61 0.20 22.70 -1.83
CA LEU A 61 -1.19 23.14 -1.76
C LEU A 61 -2.01 22.06 -1.04
N MET A 62 -2.92 22.51 -0.18
CA MET A 62 -3.96 21.64 0.35
C MET A 62 -5.03 21.40 -0.71
N CYS A 63 -5.32 20.12 -0.93
CA CYS A 63 -6.42 19.66 -1.76
C CYS A 63 -7.66 19.35 -0.90
N GLY A 64 -8.79 19.17 -1.56
CA GLY A 64 -10.06 18.78 -0.96
C GLY A 64 -11.19 19.76 -1.20
N CYS A 65 -12.39 19.34 -0.82
CA CYS A 65 -13.63 20.10 -0.95
C CYS A 65 -13.55 21.43 -0.20
N ARG A 66 -12.86 21.47 0.96
CA ARG A 66 -12.65 22.72 1.72
C ARG A 66 -11.97 23.81 0.91
N TRP A 67 -10.97 23.44 0.12
CA TRP A 67 -10.13 24.34 -0.70
C TRP A 67 -10.56 24.37 -2.17
N ARG A 68 -11.64 23.65 -2.50
CA ARG A 68 -12.19 23.47 -3.85
C ARG A 68 -11.13 23.10 -4.88
N LEU A 69 -10.17 22.26 -4.49
CA LEU A 69 -9.03 21.86 -5.32
C LEU A 69 -8.86 20.35 -5.34
N GLY A 70 -8.94 19.75 -6.52
CA GLY A 70 -8.56 18.36 -6.77
C GLY A 70 -7.38 18.30 -7.73
N VAL A 71 -6.52 17.28 -7.60
CA VAL A 71 -5.39 17.08 -8.52
C VAL A 71 -5.33 15.64 -8.95
N VAL A 72 -5.22 15.40 -10.25
CA VAL A 72 -4.81 14.10 -10.78
C VAL A 72 -3.29 14.08 -10.88
N ASP A 73 -2.66 13.23 -10.06
CA ASP A 73 -1.22 12.99 -10.03
C ASP A 73 -0.90 11.73 -10.83
N CYS A 74 -0.23 11.89 -11.96
CA CYS A 74 0.25 10.81 -12.82
C CYS A 74 1.74 10.61 -12.57
N ASP A 75 2.12 9.52 -11.90
CA ASP A 75 3.51 9.21 -11.59
C ASP A 75 4.11 8.34 -12.71
N GLY A 76 5.01 8.93 -13.50
CA GLY A 76 5.72 8.27 -14.60
C GLY A 76 5.04 8.32 -15.97
N PRO A 77 5.77 7.99 -17.05
CA PRO A 77 5.31 8.13 -18.43
C PRO A 77 4.11 7.23 -18.77
N GLU A 78 4.03 6.04 -18.18
CA GLU A 78 2.92 5.11 -18.41
C GLU A 78 1.61 5.62 -17.78
N ALA A 79 1.68 6.21 -16.59
CA ALA A 79 0.53 6.86 -15.96
C ALA A 79 0.04 8.05 -16.79
N ILE A 80 0.96 8.85 -17.34
CA ILE A 80 0.62 9.98 -18.24
C ILE A 80 -0.10 9.47 -19.49
N ALA A 81 0.49 8.51 -20.21
CA ALA A 81 -0.11 7.94 -21.42
C ALA A 81 -1.48 7.30 -21.13
N THR A 82 -1.61 6.60 -20.00
CA THR A 82 -2.88 6.02 -19.57
C THR A 82 -3.93 7.09 -19.29
N PHE A 83 -3.57 8.17 -18.61
CA PHE A 83 -4.50 9.26 -18.32
C PHE A 83 -4.96 9.99 -19.59
N GLU A 84 -4.06 10.20 -20.55
CA GLU A 84 -4.37 10.79 -21.87
C GLU A 84 -5.31 9.89 -22.69
N ALA A 85 -5.10 8.56 -22.65
CA ALA A 85 -6.02 7.60 -23.27
C ALA A 85 -7.41 7.64 -22.61
N MET A 86 -7.48 7.65 -21.27
CA MET A 86 -8.74 7.79 -20.54
C MET A 86 -9.49 9.07 -20.91
N ALA A 87 -8.80 10.20 -21.02
CA ALA A 87 -9.39 11.46 -21.45
C ALA A 87 -9.91 11.40 -22.91
N THR A 88 -9.17 10.74 -23.81
CA THR A 88 -9.60 10.56 -25.20
C THR A 88 -10.87 9.72 -25.29
N GLU A 89 -10.96 8.64 -24.51
CA GLU A 89 -12.11 7.71 -24.52
C GLU A 89 -13.36 8.26 -23.81
N ARG A 90 -13.17 9.04 -22.74
CA ARG A 90 -14.25 9.40 -21.81
C ARG A 90 -14.68 10.87 -21.89
N GLY A 91 -13.95 11.69 -22.63
CA GLY A 91 -14.21 13.11 -22.83
C GLY A 91 -12.97 13.95 -22.57
N ALA A 92 -12.62 14.76 -23.57
CA ALA A 92 -11.42 15.59 -23.55
C ALA A 92 -11.35 16.47 -22.29
N LEU A 93 -10.15 16.63 -21.75
CA LEU A 93 -9.92 17.50 -20.61
C LEU A 93 -10.11 18.97 -21.03
N PRO A 94 -10.87 19.77 -20.27
CA PRO A 94 -10.91 21.20 -20.48
C PRO A 94 -9.50 21.80 -20.21
N PRO A 95 -9.13 22.91 -20.88
CA PRO A 95 -7.93 23.65 -20.53
C PRO A 95 -7.91 23.98 -19.05
N THR A 96 -6.89 23.52 -18.34
CA THR A 96 -6.77 23.66 -16.88
C THR A 96 -5.31 23.79 -16.48
N TRP A 97 -5.02 23.89 -15.19
CA TRP A 97 -3.64 23.92 -14.75
C TRP A 97 -2.98 22.57 -14.91
N VAL A 98 -1.76 22.60 -15.43
CA VAL A 98 -0.95 21.41 -15.65
C VAL A 98 0.48 21.73 -15.29
N SER A 99 1.07 20.97 -14.36
CA SER A 99 2.49 21.10 -14.03
C SER A 99 3.23 19.80 -14.23
N GLN A 100 4.43 19.89 -14.81
CA GLN A 100 5.37 18.78 -14.82
C GLN A 100 6.03 18.65 -13.45
N THR A 101 6.09 17.41 -12.95
CA THR A 101 6.77 17.12 -11.69
C THR A 101 8.27 16.97 -11.94
N GLY A 102 9.10 17.30 -10.95
CA GLY A 102 10.54 17.10 -11.08
C GLY A 102 10.97 15.62 -11.18
N GLY A 103 10.05 14.67 -10.97
CA GLY A 103 10.28 13.23 -11.16
C GLY A 103 9.88 12.69 -12.53
N GLY A 104 9.37 13.53 -13.44
CA GLY A 104 8.89 13.10 -14.77
C GLY A 104 7.40 12.71 -14.82
N GLY A 105 6.67 12.82 -13.72
CA GLY A 105 5.21 12.74 -13.67
C GLY A 105 4.50 14.05 -14.03
N LEU A 106 3.17 14.06 -13.91
CA LEU A 106 2.28 15.17 -14.29
C LEU A 106 1.23 15.42 -13.20
N HIS A 107 1.06 16.67 -12.78
CA HIS A 107 -0.10 17.09 -12.00
C HIS A 107 -1.08 17.85 -12.90
N VAL A 108 -2.35 17.43 -12.89
CA VAL A 108 -3.46 18.13 -13.56
C VAL A 108 -4.45 18.60 -12.49
N TYR A 109 -4.59 19.91 -12.33
CA TYR A 109 -5.40 20.49 -11.25
C TYR A 109 -6.80 20.79 -11.76
N PHE A 110 -7.77 20.64 -10.88
CA PHE A 110 -9.18 20.90 -11.15
C PHE A 110 -9.83 21.63 -9.98
N GLY A 111 -10.80 22.48 -10.28
CA GLY A 111 -11.76 22.95 -9.29
C GLY A 111 -12.68 21.81 -8.87
N LEU A 112 -13.10 21.78 -7.60
CA LEU A 112 -14.13 20.86 -7.12
C LEU A 112 -15.49 21.58 -7.00
N PRO A 113 -16.60 20.98 -7.47
CA PRO A 113 -17.92 21.60 -7.40
C PRO A 113 -18.32 21.98 -5.98
N GLU A 114 -19.08 23.06 -5.84
CA GLU A 114 -19.53 23.57 -4.53
C GLU A 114 -20.44 22.59 -3.80
N PHE A 115 -21.21 21.78 -4.54
CA PHE A 115 -22.13 20.79 -3.99
C PHE A 115 -21.44 19.54 -3.41
N LEU A 116 -20.13 19.36 -3.65
CA LEU A 116 -19.40 18.25 -3.05
C LEU A 116 -18.95 18.64 -1.63
N ASP A 117 -19.42 17.90 -0.64
CA ASP A 117 -19.01 18.09 0.76
C ASP A 117 -17.77 17.26 1.10
N GLU A 118 -17.62 16.09 0.47
CA GLU A 118 -16.50 15.17 0.68
C GLU A 118 -16.10 14.52 -0.66
N LEU A 119 -14.79 14.36 -0.85
CA LEU A 119 -14.19 13.61 -1.94
C LEU A 119 -12.88 13.00 -1.44
N PRO A 120 -12.86 11.72 -1.01
CA PRO A 120 -11.64 11.09 -0.57
C PRO A 120 -10.65 10.93 -1.73
N SER A 121 -9.37 11.06 -1.42
CA SER A 121 -8.31 10.69 -2.34
C SER A 121 -8.37 9.19 -2.66
N LYS A 122 -8.12 8.84 -3.92
CA LYS A 122 -8.21 7.46 -4.40
C LYS A 122 -7.24 7.19 -5.53
N ARG A 123 -6.83 5.92 -5.67
CA ARG A 123 -6.10 5.45 -6.85
C ARG A 123 -7.08 5.25 -8.00
N LEU A 124 -6.87 5.94 -9.11
CA LEU A 124 -7.68 5.82 -10.32
C LEU A 124 -7.16 4.72 -11.26
N TRP A 125 -5.85 4.46 -11.19
CA TRP A 125 -5.17 3.43 -11.95
C TRP A 125 -3.82 3.10 -11.32
N GLY A 126 -3.34 1.88 -11.53
CA GLY A 126 -1.96 1.52 -11.23
C GLY A 126 -1.59 0.20 -11.89
N LEU A 127 -0.30 -0.02 -12.10
CA LEU A 127 0.21 -1.33 -12.51
C LEU A 127 0.44 -2.19 -11.26
N TRP A 128 -0.30 -3.28 -11.13
CA TRP A 128 -0.08 -4.25 -10.05
C TRP A 128 1.03 -5.22 -10.43
N ASP A 129 2.00 -5.41 -9.54
CA ASP A 129 3.01 -6.45 -9.70
C ASP A 129 2.71 -7.62 -8.76
N PRO A 130 2.25 -8.77 -9.30
CA PRO A 130 1.93 -9.93 -8.48
C PRO A 130 3.17 -10.52 -7.78
N TRP A 131 4.38 -10.30 -8.31
CA TRP A 131 5.63 -10.78 -7.72
C TRP A 131 6.05 -9.92 -6.53
N LEU A 132 5.84 -8.61 -6.61
CA LEU A 132 6.08 -7.69 -5.49
C LEU A 132 4.95 -7.75 -4.45
N GLY A 133 3.76 -8.20 -4.85
CA GLY A 133 2.56 -8.13 -4.02
C GLY A 133 2.16 -6.68 -3.71
N ASP A 134 2.53 -5.75 -4.59
CA ASP A 134 2.31 -4.32 -4.43
C ASP A 134 2.16 -3.64 -5.80
N TRP A 135 1.74 -2.38 -5.81
CA TRP A 135 1.72 -1.53 -6.99
C TRP A 135 3.14 -1.18 -7.42
N VAL A 136 3.41 -1.22 -8.73
CA VAL A 136 4.68 -0.79 -9.29
C VAL A 136 4.85 0.70 -9.04
N LYS A 137 5.96 1.07 -8.40
CA LYS A 137 6.32 2.47 -8.16
C LYS A 137 6.45 3.22 -9.48
N HIS A 138 6.06 4.50 -9.50
CA HIS A 138 6.11 5.34 -10.70
C HIS A 138 5.26 4.82 -11.86
N ARG A 139 4.17 4.12 -11.55
CA ARG A 139 3.17 3.63 -12.48
C ARG A 139 1.78 3.65 -11.83
N GLU A 140 1.38 4.82 -11.37
CA GLU A 140 0.04 5.03 -10.80
C GLU A 140 -0.55 6.39 -11.16
N ILE A 141 -1.88 6.43 -11.21
CA ILE A 141 -2.67 7.66 -11.30
C ILE A 141 -3.45 7.77 -10.00
N ARG A 142 -3.28 8.88 -9.27
CA ARG A 142 -4.03 9.18 -8.05
C ARG A 142 -4.85 10.45 -8.20
N LEU A 143 -6.06 10.44 -7.66
CA LEU A 143 -6.80 11.65 -7.33
C LEU A 143 -6.40 12.10 -5.94
N LEU A 144 -5.77 13.26 -5.84
CA LEU A 144 -5.49 13.98 -4.61
C LEU A 144 -6.63 14.96 -4.35
N ALA A 145 -7.47 14.67 -3.37
CA ALA A 145 -8.59 15.48 -2.94
C ALA A 145 -8.51 15.68 -1.42
N ASP A 146 -9.52 15.27 -0.64
CA ASP A 146 -9.56 15.59 0.78
C ASP A 146 -8.33 15.09 1.54
N LYS A 147 -7.87 15.96 2.45
CA LYS A 147 -6.74 15.70 3.36
C LYS A 147 -5.46 15.27 2.63
N SER A 148 -5.27 15.77 1.40
CA SER A 148 -4.09 15.50 0.58
C SER A 148 -3.32 16.78 0.26
N LEU A 149 -2.02 16.62 0.07
CA LEU A 149 -1.11 17.71 -0.27
C LEU A 149 -0.50 17.43 -1.64
N VAL A 150 -0.40 18.46 -2.46
CA VAL A 150 0.30 18.43 -3.75
C VAL A 150 1.47 19.40 -3.73
N ILE A 151 2.63 18.99 -4.24
CA ILE A 151 3.76 19.90 -4.45
C ILE A 151 3.46 20.77 -5.68
N ALA A 152 3.53 22.09 -5.51
CA ALA A 152 3.20 23.05 -6.56
C ALA A 152 4.46 23.78 -7.09
N PRO A 153 4.45 24.24 -8.36
CA PRO A 153 5.45 25.19 -8.85
C PRO A 153 5.53 26.44 -7.94
N PRO A 154 6.74 26.98 -7.66
CA PRO A 154 8.02 26.71 -8.32
C PRO A 154 8.94 25.77 -7.51
N SER A 155 8.37 24.85 -6.71
CA SER A 155 9.14 23.94 -5.86
C SER A 155 10.21 23.16 -6.61
N ILE A 156 11.23 22.69 -5.91
CA ILE A 156 12.30 21.84 -6.42
C ILE A 156 12.14 20.43 -5.86
N HIS A 157 12.18 19.43 -6.73
CA HIS A 157 12.03 18.03 -6.35
C HIS A 157 13.26 17.53 -5.58
N VAL A 158 13.05 17.09 -4.34
CA VAL A 158 14.11 16.80 -3.36
C VAL A 158 15.14 15.75 -3.82
N LYS A 159 14.75 14.81 -4.70
CA LYS A 159 15.67 13.75 -5.18
C LYS A 159 16.35 14.06 -6.51
N THR A 160 15.66 14.75 -7.41
CA THR A 160 16.14 14.98 -8.79
C THR A 160 16.69 16.39 -8.97
N ASN A 161 16.44 17.27 -8.01
CA ASN A 161 16.76 18.68 -8.05
C ASN A 161 16.15 19.44 -9.25
N VAL A 162 15.13 18.86 -9.88
CA VAL A 162 14.39 19.47 -11.00
C VAL A 162 13.24 20.29 -10.45
N ARG A 163 13.05 21.49 -11.01
CA ARG A 163 11.97 22.41 -10.63
C ARG A 163 10.63 21.95 -11.22
N TYR A 164 9.57 22.05 -10.41
CA TYR A 164 8.20 21.92 -10.87
C TYR A 164 7.82 23.17 -11.66
N GLU A 165 7.32 22.99 -12.87
CA GLU A 165 6.92 24.08 -13.75
C GLU A 165 5.54 23.82 -14.35
N PHE A 166 4.73 24.87 -14.45
CA PHE A 166 3.49 24.81 -15.21
C PHE A 166 3.83 24.68 -16.70
N ARG A 167 3.06 23.86 -17.43
CA ARG A 167 3.10 23.87 -18.89
C ARG A 167 2.68 25.25 -19.39
N VAL A 168 3.23 25.65 -20.54
CA VAL A 168 2.85 26.88 -21.23
C VAL A 168 1.34 26.90 -21.45
N GLY A 169 0.68 28.03 -21.17
CA GLY A 169 -0.78 28.17 -21.26
C GLY A 169 -1.56 27.55 -20.10
N SER A 170 -0.89 26.94 -19.12
CA SER A 170 -1.52 26.14 -18.06
C SER A 170 -1.18 26.63 -16.65
N SER A 171 -0.72 27.87 -16.51
CA SER A 171 -0.38 28.45 -15.21
C SER A 171 -1.53 29.28 -14.61
N PRO A 172 -1.52 29.54 -13.29
CA PRO A 172 -2.45 30.48 -12.64
C PRO A 172 -2.46 31.91 -13.21
N ARG A 173 -1.40 32.28 -13.97
CA ARG A 173 -1.32 33.58 -14.64
C ARG A 173 -2.10 33.62 -15.94
N GLU A 174 -2.18 32.49 -16.63
CA GLU A 174 -2.83 32.36 -17.95
C GLU A 174 -4.27 31.86 -17.79
N ILE A 175 -4.48 30.95 -16.85
CA ILE A 175 -5.77 30.41 -16.46
C ILE A 175 -5.97 30.82 -14.99
N PRO A 176 -6.78 31.82 -14.63
CA PRO A 176 -6.86 32.30 -13.25
C PRO A 176 -7.38 31.26 -12.24
N ARG A 177 -8.18 30.29 -12.68
CA ARG A 177 -8.67 29.17 -11.87
C ARG A 177 -8.69 27.87 -12.70
N PRO A 178 -8.32 26.73 -12.11
CA PRO A 178 -8.39 25.45 -12.80
C PRO A 178 -9.84 25.17 -13.21
N ALA A 179 -10.01 24.47 -14.34
CA ALA A 179 -11.32 24.06 -14.82
C ALA A 179 -11.98 23.10 -13.84
N MET A 180 -13.31 23.00 -13.92
CA MET A 180 -14.04 22.04 -13.10
C MET A 180 -13.61 20.61 -13.41
N ILE A 181 -13.50 19.79 -12.36
CA ILE A 181 -13.20 18.37 -12.50
C ILE A 181 -14.25 17.70 -13.39
N PRO A 182 -13.83 16.97 -14.45
CA PRO A 182 -14.77 16.24 -15.28
C PRO A 182 -15.53 15.17 -14.49
N ASP A 183 -16.83 15.03 -14.77
CA ASP A 183 -17.71 14.03 -14.17
C ASP A 183 -17.15 12.61 -14.23
N TRP A 184 -16.49 12.26 -15.33
CA TRP A 184 -15.93 10.92 -15.50
C TRP A 184 -14.81 10.64 -14.50
N ILE A 185 -14.00 11.64 -14.10
CA ILE A 185 -12.95 11.48 -13.08
C ILE A 185 -13.59 11.24 -11.72
N LEU A 186 -14.65 11.99 -11.38
CA LEU A 186 -15.38 11.83 -10.12
C LEU A 186 -15.96 10.42 -9.99
N ARG A 187 -16.54 9.91 -11.08
CA ARG A 187 -17.24 8.61 -11.12
C ARG A 187 -16.31 7.41 -11.24
N LEU A 188 -15.02 7.59 -11.52
CA LEU A 188 -14.08 6.47 -11.57
C LEU A 188 -14.03 5.76 -10.20
N PRO A 189 -14.20 4.44 -10.12
CA PRO A 189 -14.04 3.72 -8.87
C PRO A 189 -12.57 3.75 -8.42
N GLU A 190 -12.35 3.59 -7.12
CA GLU A 190 -11.00 3.32 -6.64
C GLU A 190 -10.53 1.96 -7.16
N VAL A 191 -9.32 1.94 -7.71
CA VAL A 191 -8.65 0.69 -8.06
C VAL A 191 -8.07 0.08 -6.79
N VAL A 192 -8.73 -1.00 -6.36
CA VAL A 192 -8.28 -1.84 -5.25
C VAL A 192 -7.27 -2.87 -5.70
N ARG A 193 -6.46 -3.38 -4.77
CA ARG A 193 -5.58 -4.55 -4.99
C ARG A 193 -6.41 -5.64 -5.69
N PRO A 194 -5.97 -6.19 -6.83
CA PRO A 194 -6.60 -7.37 -7.40
C PRO A 194 -6.69 -8.43 -6.30
N LYS A 195 -7.89 -8.95 -6.04
CA LYS A 195 -8.01 -10.14 -5.20
C LYS A 195 -7.09 -11.16 -5.85
N CYS A 196 -6.09 -11.62 -5.10
CA CYS A 196 -5.30 -12.76 -5.54
C CYS A 196 -6.33 -13.87 -5.75
N VAL A 197 -6.65 -14.14 -7.01
CA VAL A 197 -7.38 -15.34 -7.36
C VAL A 197 -6.41 -16.41 -6.94
N ARG A 198 -6.69 -17.02 -5.78
CA ARG A 198 -6.03 -18.26 -5.42
C ARG A 198 -6.37 -19.17 -6.58
N ASP A 199 -5.38 -19.51 -7.40
CA ASP A 199 -5.46 -20.82 -8.01
C ASP A 199 -5.60 -21.75 -6.81
N ASP A 200 -6.75 -22.42 -6.71
CA ASP A 200 -6.89 -23.48 -5.73
C ASP A 200 -5.62 -24.33 -5.88
N PRO A 201 -4.85 -24.55 -4.79
CA PRO A 201 -3.66 -25.36 -4.90
C PRO A 201 -4.09 -26.63 -5.62
N PRO A 202 -3.35 -27.06 -6.67
CA PRO A 202 -3.75 -28.23 -7.45
C PRO A 202 -4.08 -29.30 -6.44
N VAL A 203 -5.31 -29.83 -6.49
CA VAL A 203 -5.80 -30.80 -5.50
C VAL A 203 -4.78 -31.93 -5.48
N ARG A 204 -3.83 -31.85 -4.55
CA ARG A 204 -2.89 -32.92 -4.30
C ARG A 204 -3.76 -33.96 -3.65
N LEU A 205 -4.02 -35.05 -4.38
CA LEU A 205 -4.77 -36.18 -3.85
C LEU A 205 -4.23 -36.47 -2.46
N ALA A 206 -5.04 -36.12 -1.45
CA ALA A 206 -4.63 -36.29 -0.07
C ALA A 206 -4.30 -37.77 0.11
N ARG A 207 -3.14 -38.05 0.71
CA ARG A 207 -2.87 -39.42 1.15
C ARG A 207 -3.90 -39.72 2.24
N THR A 208 -4.82 -40.64 1.96
CA THR A 208 -5.67 -41.22 3.01
C THR A 208 -4.77 -41.99 3.95
N HIS A 209 -4.60 -41.44 5.15
CA HIS A 209 -3.95 -42.03 6.30
C HIS A 209 -5.04 -42.47 7.27
N THR A 210 -5.50 -43.71 7.13
CA THR A 210 -6.32 -44.31 8.19
C THR A 210 -5.47 -44.47 9.44
N SER A 211 -5.87 -43.80 10.53
CA SER A 211 -5.37 -44.09 11.89
C SER A 211 -5.53 -45.59 12.15
N PRO A 212 -4.44 -46.36 12.34
CA PRO A 212 -4.54 -47.80 12.52
C PRO A 212 -5.32 -48.20 13.79
N SER A 213 -5.36 -47.32 14.80
CA SER A 213 -6.01 -47.61 16.08
C SER A 213 -7.48 -47.19 16.13
N GLY A 214 -7.92 -46.26 15.27
CA GLY A 214 -9.24 -45.64 15.34
C GLY A 214 -9.44 -44.73 16.56
N LEU A 215 -8.38 -44.48 17.33
CA LEU A 215 -8.42 -43.63 18.53
C LEU A 215 -8.43 -42.14 18.14
N ARG A 216 -9.03 -41.34 19.01
CA ARG A 216 -9.02 -39.87 18.89
C ARG A 216 -8.08 -39.28 19.90
N TYR A 217 -7.36 -38.24 19.50
CA TYR A 217 -6.37 -37.59 20.35
C TYR A 217 -6.69 -36.12 20.60
N ARG A 218 -6.19 -35.55 21.71
CA ARG A 218 -6.20 -34.10 21.91
C ARG A 218 -4.98 -33.48 21.24
N ARG A 219 -5.14 -32.26 20.73
CA ARG A 219 -4.06 -31.53 20.03
C ARG A 219 -2.83 -31.36 20.93
N GLU A 220 -3.05 -31.01 22.19
CA GLU A 220 -2.00 -30.81 23.20
C GLU A 220 -1.17 -32.08 23.45
N ASP A 221 -1.83 -33.23 23.62
CA ASP A 221 -1.17 -34.51 23.87
C ASP A 221 -0.33 -34.96 22.67
N VAL A 222 -0.83 -34.76 21.45
CA VAL A 222 -0.08 -35.09 20.23
C VAL A 222 1.11 -34.17 20.05
N LEU A 223 0.94 -32.85 20.26
CA LEU A 223 2.05 -31.90 20.18
C LEU A 223 3.12 -32.20 21.23
N ALA A 224 2.74 -32.59 22.44
CA ALA A 224 3.68 -32.96 23.49
C ALA A 224 4.46 -34.25 23.16
N ALA A 225 3.81 -35.22 22.49
CA ALA A 225 4.42 -36.48 22.11
C ALA A 225 5.39 -36.38 20.91
N ILE A 226 5.27 -35.35 20.07
CA ILE A 226 6.15 -35.17 18.89
C ILE A 226 7.49 -34.58 19.33
N PRO A 227 8.62 -35.33 19.19
CA PRO A 227 9.93 -34.86 19.63
C PRO A 227 10.51 -33.78 18.71
N ASP A 228 10.23 -33.85 17.40
CA ASP A 228 10.71 -32.86 16.42
C ASP A 228 9.58 -32.49 15.45
N LYS A 229 8.85 -31.42 15.78
CA LYS A 229 7.73 -30.91 14.98
C LYS A 229 8.20 -30.33 13.64
N LEU A 230 9.42 -29.81 13.58
CA LEU A 230 9.98 -29.25 12.35
C LEU A 230 10.32 -30.36 11.36
N ALA A 231 10.91 -31.46 11.82
CA ALA A 231 11.16 -32.63 10.97
C ALA A 231 9.85 -33.20 10.40
N VAL A 232 8.80 -33.28 11.22
CA VAL A 232 7.47 -33.68 10.77
C VAL A 232 6.96 -32.74 9.67
N ALA A 233 6.97 -31.42 9.88
CA ALA A 233 6.51 -30.47 8.87
C ALA A 233 7.35 -30.52 7.57
N ARG A 234 8.67 -30.70 7.67
CA ARG A 234 9.56 -30.86 6.50
C ARG A 234 9.26 -32.13 5.71
N SER A 235 8.86 -33.21 6.38
CA SER A 235 8.48 -34.46 5.72
C SER A 235 7.27 -34.31 4.79
N TRP A 236 6.41 -33.32 5.05
CA TRP A 236 5.26 -32.98 4.20
C TRP A 236 5.64 -32.02 3.07
N GLY A 237 6.84 -31.44 3.10
CA GLY A 237 7.32 -30.52 2.06
C GLY A 237 7.49 -29.07 2.52
N LEU A 238 7.39 -28.77 3.83
CA LEU A 238 7.76 -27.45 4.32
C LEU A 238 9.23 -27.15 4.00
N LYS A 239 9.47 -26.14 3.15
CA LYS A 239 10.82 -25.70 2.78
C LYS A 239 11.34 -24.72 3.83
N VAL A 240 12.48 -25.05 4.42
CA VAL A 240 13.08 -24.27 5.51
C VAL A 240 14.29 -23.52 4.98
N ALA A 241 14.39 -22.23 5.32
CA ALA A 241 15.44 -21.34 4.84
C ALA A 241 16.55 -21.09 5.88
N SER A 242 16.29 -21.33 7.18
CA SER A 242 17.32 -21.28 8.23
C SER A 242 17.39 -22.59 9.00
N ARG A 243 18.60 -23.01 9.41
CA ARG A 243 18.77 -24.19 10.29
C ARG A 243 18.65 -23.86 11.78
N HIS A 244 18.59 -22.57 12.11
CA HIS A 244 18.56 -22.07 13.48
C HIS A 244 17.30 -21.27 13.74
N GLU A 245 16.82 -21.39 14.99
CA GLU A 245 15.77 -20.55 15.55
C GLU A 245 16.30 -19.14 15.82
N ASN A 246 15.44 -18.13 15.66
CA ASN A 246 15.71 -16.79 16.13
C ASN A 246 15.48 -16.68 17.65
N ALA A 247 15.72 -15.49 18.22
CA ALA A 247 15.53 -15.24 19.66
C ALA A 247 14.11 -15.52 20.19
N ALA A 248 13.10 -15.57 19.30
CA ALA A 248 11.71 -15.88 19.64
C ALA A 248 11.34 -17.37 19.41
N GLY A 249 12.31 -18.22 19.07
CA GLY A 249 12.10 -19.65 18.83
C GLY A 249 11.55 -19.99 17.44
N PHE A 250 11.59 -19.06 16.48
CA PHE A 250 11.07 -19.29 15.12
C PHE A 250 12.19 -19.61 14.14
N VAL A 251 11.94 -20.61 13.29
CA VAL A 251 12.74 -20.96 12.14
C VAL A 251 12.14 -20.33 10.89
N ARG A 252 12.97 -19.70 10.04
CA ARG A 252 12.49 -19.13 8.77
C ARG A 252 12.18 -20.23 7.77
N CYS A 253 11.01 -20.16 7.17
CA CYS A 253 10.58 -21.08 6.13
C CYS A 253 9.96 -20.32 4.97
N HIS A 254 9.80 -21.02 3.86
CA HIS A 254 9.08 -20.51 2.71
C HIS A 254 7.57 -20.65 2.94
N SER A 255 6.81 -19.71 2.40
CA SER A 255 5.36 -19.75 2.44
C SER A 255 4.84 -21.01 1.75
N VAL A 256 3.89 -21.69 2.40
CA VAL A 256 3.16 -22.82 1.82
C VAL A 256 1.90 -22.39 1.08
N LEU A 257 1.51 -21.12 1.23
CA LEU A 257 0.35 -20.51 0.57
C LEU A 257 0.72 -19.77 -0.71
N ARG A 258 2.02 -19.54 -0.96
CA ARG A 258 2.52 -18.86 -2.15
C ARG A 258 3.20 -19.88 -3.07
N GLU A 259 2.77 -19.93 -4.32
CA GLU A 259 3.32 -20.86 -5.31
C GLU A 259 4.82 -20.62 -5.60
N HIS A 260 5.24 -19.35 -5.50
CA HIS A 260 6.61 -18.91 -5.75
C HIS A 260 7.13 -18.02 -4.61
N ASP A 261 7.51 -18.63 -3.49
CA ASP A 261 8.17 -17.92 -2.39
C ASP A 261 9.70 -18.01 -2.53
N GLU A 262 10.31 -17.15 -3.34
CA GLU A 262 11.77 -17.14 -3.53
C GLU A 262 12.54 -16.62 -2.31
N THR A 263 11.90 -15.77 -1.50
CA THR A 263 12.47 -15.25 -0.24
C THR A 263 11.63 -15.74 0.92
N ALA A 264 12.26 -16.36 1.92
CA ALA A 264 11.55 -16.93 3.06
C ALA A 264 10.66 -15.90 3.78
N SER A 265 9.36 -15.96 3.50
CA SER A 265 8.34 -15.01 3.96
C SER A 265 7.47 -15.55 5.10
N ALA A 266 7.70 -16.79 5.51
CA ALA A 266 7.02 -17.44 6.62
C ALA A 266 7.98 -17.82 7.75
N SER A 267 7.41 -18.26 8.86
CA SER A 267 8.16 -18.77 10.01
C SER A 267 7.41 -19.89 10.69
N PHE A 268 8.15 -20.88 11.18
CA PHE A 268 7.63 -22.03 11.91
C PHE A 268 8.28 -22.09 13.29
N LYS A 269 7.49 -22.36 14.33
CA LYS A 269 7.96 -22.45 15.72
C LYS A 269 8.01 -23.91 16.17
N PRO A 270 9.21 -24.53 16.26
CA PRO A 270 9.32 -25.96 16.56
C PRO A 270 8.80 -26.38 17.94
N SER A 271 8.82 -25.48 18.93
CA SER A 271 8.33 -25.81 20.28
C SER A 271 6.84 -26.13 20.27
N ASP A 272 6.06 -25.34 19.55
CA ASP A 272 4.59 -25.30 19.66
C ASP A 272 3.91 -25.84 18.39
N GLY A 273 4.65 -25.98 17.29
CA GLY A 273 4.13 -26.41 16.00
C GLY A 273 3.35 -25.35 15.24
N PHE A 274 3.57 -24.06 15.53
CA PHE A 274 2.88 -22.96 14.86
C PHE A 274 3.60 -22.52 13.60
N TYR A 275 2.84 -22.32 12.53
CA TYR A 275 3.27 -21.69 11.30
C TYR A 275 2.64 -20.30 11.18
N SER A 276 3.41 -19.31 10.73
CA SER A 276 2.96 -17.93 10.55
C SER A 276 3.48 -17.33 9.24
N GLU A 277 2.62 -16.60 8.54
CA GLU A 277 3.01 -15.77 7.38
C GLU A 277 3.22 -14.30 7.76
N LYS A 278 4.28 -13.69 7.23
CA LYS A 278 4.48 -12.25 7.36
C LYS A 278 3.52 -11.48 6.44
N GLY A 279 2.82 -10.50 7.02
CA GLY A 279 2.01 -9.52 6.29
C GLY A 279 0.53 -9.87 6.14
N GLU A 280 0.16 -11.16 6.15
CA GLU A 280 -1.25 -11.57 5.96
C GLU A 280 -1.97 -11.98 7.26
N GLY A 281 -1.24 -12.04 8.40
CA GLY A 281 -1.83 -12.38 9.71
C GLY A 281 -2.29 -13.83 9.85
N VAL A 282 -1.97 -14.69 8.87
CA VAL A 282 -2.35 -16.11 8.89
C VAL A 282 -1.45 -16.86 9.87
N THR A 283 -2.09 -17.60 10.78
CA THR A 283 -1.44 -18.52 11.72
C THR A 283 -2.11 -19.89 11.61
N LEU A 284 -1.31 -20.94 11.47
CA LEU A 284 -1.77 -22.33 11.34
C LEU A 284 -1.15 -23.19 12.45
N SER A 285 -1.93 -24.13 13.00
CA SER A 285 -1.36 -25.20 13.81
C SER A 285 -0.63 -26.22 12.93
N LEU A 286 0.18 -27.08 13.54
CA LEU A 286 0.87 -28.16 12.84
C LEU A 286 -0.11 -29.06 12.05
N PHE A 287 -1.30 -29.29 12.60
CA PHE A 287 -2.31 -30.14 11.99
C PHE A 287 -2.99 -29.48 10.79
N ASP A 288 -3.29 -28.18 10.91
CA ASP A 288 -3.84 -27.39 9.81
C ASP A 288 -2.82 -27.28 8.68
N LEU A 289 -1.54 -27.11 9.03
CA LEU A 289 -0.42 -27.11 8.09
C LEU A 289 -0.29 -28.44 7.35
N GLY A 290 -0.38 -29.57 8.07
CA GLY A 290 -0.29 -30.91 7.49
C GLY A 290 -1.41 -31.20 6.49
N ALA A 291 -2.63 -30.74 6.77
CA ALA A 291 -3.74 -30.82 5.82
C ALA A 291 -3.53 -29.90 4.61
N LEU A 292 -3.11 -28.65 4.86
CA LEU A 292 -2.93 -27.64 3.81
C LEU A 292 -1.87 -28.01 2.78
N ILE A 293 -0.74 -28.58 3.20
CA ILE A 293 0.34 -28.99 2.28
C ILE A 293 -0.02 -30.30 1.53
N GLY A 294 -1.13 -30.95 1.91
CA GLY A 294 -1.59 -32.22 1.33
C GLY A 294 -0.94 -33.46 1.94
N GLY A 295 -0.37 -33.34 3.15
CA GLY A 295 0.11 -34.49 3.92
C GLY A 295 -1.03 -35.38 4.42
N TYR A 296 -2.20 -34.79 4.70
CA TYR A 296 -3.42 -35.46 5.16
C TYR A 296 -4.67 -34.83 4.52
N SER A 297 -5.80 -35.52 4.54
CA SER A 297 -7.07 -35.02 3.98
C SER A 297 -7.78 -34.02 4.88
N SER A 298 -7.48 -34.04 6.19
CA SER A 298 -8.03 -33.09 7.17
C SER A 298 -7.07 -32.90 8.35
N TRP A 299 -7.27 -31.83 9.12
CA TRP A 299 -6.47 -31.61 10.33
C TRP A 299 -6.76 -32.67 11.40
N GLN A 300 -7.98 -33.22 11.46
CA GLN A 300 -8.36 -34.28 12.39
C GLN A 300 -7.59 -35.56 12.08
N GLU A 301 -7.55 -35.97 10.81
CA GLU A 301 -6.79 -37.12 10.36
C GLU A 301 -5.30 -36.93 10.62
N CYS A 302 -4.76 -35.74 10.32
CA CYS A 302 -3.37 -35.39 10.65
C CYS A 302 -3.08 -35.60 12.14
N ARG A 303 -3.93 -35.05 13.01
CA ARG A 303 -3.80 -35.18 14.46
C ARG A 303 -3.84 -36.65 14.90
N ASP A 304 -4.82 -37.41 14.44
CA ASP A 304 -5.02 -38.78 14.92
C ASP A 304 -3.94 -39.73 14.39
N ALA A 305 -3.53 -39.58 13.13
CA ALA A 305 -2.41 -40.33 12.56
C ALA A 305 -1.07 -40.02 13.26
N LEU A 306 -0.81 -38.76 13.60
CA LEU A 306 0.37 -38.39 14.39
C LEU A 306 0.25 -38.89 15.84
N GLY A 307 -0.95 -38.89 16.41
CA GLY A 307 -1.23 -39.45 17.73
C GLY A 307 -0.85 -40.93 17.81
N ASP A 308 -1.22 -41.71 16.80
CA ASP A 308 -0.79 -43.11 16.65
C ASP A 308 0.72 -43.23 16.48
N GLN A 309 1.28 -42.49 15.52
CA GLN A 309 2.69 -42.56 15.15
C GLN A 309 3.62 -42.28 16.34
N PHE A 310 3.27 -41.28 17.14
CA PHE A 310 4.07 -40.83 18.28
C PHE A 310 3.56 -41.34 19.63
N ARG A 311 2.57 -42.25 19.62
CA ARG A 311 1.98 -42.87 20.82
C ARG A 311 1.51 -41.86 21.86
N ALA A 312 0.81 -40.82 21.39
CA ALA A 312 0.21 -39.81 22.26
C ALA A 312 -0.88 -40.40 23.17
N ARG A 313 -1.32 -39.65 24.18
CA ARG A 313 -2.42 -40.09 25.05
C ARG A 313 -3.77 -39.93 24.32
N PRO A 314 -4.59 -40.99 24.18
CA PRO A 314 -5.92 -40.87 23.60
C PRO A 314 -6.83 -39.99 24.47
N ALA A 315 -7.75 -39.27 23.84
CA ALA A 315 -8.69 -38.37 24.52
C ALA A 315 -9.61 -39.10 25.51
N ASP A 316 -9.87 -40.38 25.26
CA ASP A 316 -10.77 -41.25 26.03
C ASP A 316 -10.04 -42.13 27.06
N ALA A 317 -8.71 -41.99 27.21
CA ALA A 317 -7.90 -42.78 28.15
C ALA A 317 -7.86 -42.22 29.58
N ALA A 318 -8.83 -41.38 29.95
CA ALA A 318 -9.03 -40.93 31.33
C ALA A 318 -9.92 -41.94 32.07
N GLY A 319 -9.29 -43.01 32.56
CA GLY A 319 -9.69 -43.70 33.78
C GLY A 319 -8.78 -43.23 34.91
#